data_AF-A0A1C5N0W7-F1
#
_entry.id   AF-A0A1C5N0W7-F1
#
_cell.length_a   1.000
_cell.length_b   1.000
_cell.length_c   1.000
_cell.angle_alpha   90.00
_cell.angle_beta   90.00
_cell.angle_gamma   90.00
#
_symmetry.space_group_name_H-M   'P 1'
#
loop_
_entity.id
_entity.type
_entity.pdbx_description
1 polymer ?
#
loop_
_entity_poly.entity_id
_entity_poly.type
_entity_poly.pdbx_seq_one_letter_code
_entity_poly.pdbx_strand_id
1 'polypeptide(L)'
;MDQKEKIKFMISSLQVALDELEYAENYKELYDRLIDEEKKTGKWDWYELGKHRTPNGTLIRESLKNVARLAPLVAHEIVFADGRIQVYRDK
;
A
#
# COMPACT_ATOMS: atom_id res chain seq x y z
N MET A 1 -18.17 -10.02 6.83
CA MET A 1 -18.07 -8.89 5.90
C MET A 1 -18.84 -9.20 4.64
N ASP A 2 -19.68 -8.28 4.22
CA ASP A 2 -20.30 -8.26 2.90
C ASP A 2 -19.19 -8.12 1.81
N GLN A 3 -19.44 -8.58 0.59
CA GLN A 3 -18.49 -8.50 -0.52
C GLN A 3 -18.04 -7.05 -0.76
N LYS A 4 -18.95 -6.07 -0.61
CA LYS A 4 -18.63 -4.64 -0.73
C LYS A 4 -17.67 -4.18 0.35
N GLU A 5 -17.81 -4.68 1.58
CA GLU A 5 -16.88 -4.38 2.67
C GLU A 5 -15.50 -5.01 2.38
N LYS A 6 -15.45 -6.23 1.83
CA LYS A 6 -14.19 -6.87 1.45
C LYS A 6 -13.47 -6.07 0.37
N ILE A 7 -14.19 -5.55 -0.61
CA ILE A 7 -13.65 -4.66 -1.64
C ILE A 7 -13.15 -3.35 -1.02
N LYS A 8 -13.92 -2.70 -0.14
CA LYS A 8 -13.47 -1.49 0.56
C LYS A 8 -12.19 -1.72 1.37
N PHE A 9 -12.10 -2.85 2.07
CA PHE A 9 -10.90 -3.22 2.82
C PHE A 9 -9.68 -3.45 1.91
N MET A 10 -9.88 -4.11 0.76
CA MET A 10 -8.81 -4.26 -0.24
C MET A 10 -8.34 -2.91 -0.78
N ILE A 11 -9.26 -1.98 -1.07
CA ILE A 11 -8.92 -0.61 -1.49
C ILE A 11 -8.09 0.10 -0.41
N SER A 12 -8.52 0.05 0.85
CA SER A 12 -7.75 0.65 1.95
C SER A 12 -6.36 0.02 2.10
N SER A 13 -6.24 -1.29 1.89
CA SER A 13 -4.94 -1.98 1.93
C SER A 13 -4.02 -1.52 0.79
N LEU A 14 -4.57 -1.36 -0.41
CA LEU A 14 -3.81 -0.83 -1.56
C LEU A 14 -3.41 0.63 -1.35
N GLN A 15 -4.29 1.46 -0.76
CA GLN A 15 -3.97 2.85 -0.45
C GLN A 15 -2.79 2.94 0.52
N VAL A 16 -2.78 2.14 1.59
CA VAL A 16 -1.65 2.10 2.53
C VAL A 16 -0.34 1.69 1.83
N ALA A 17 -0.41 0.74 0.90
CA ALA A 17 0.77 0.32 0.14
C ALA A 17 1.27 1.44 -0.79
N LEU A 18 0.36 2.17 -1.43
CA LEU A 18 0.68 3.28 -2.31
C LEU A 18 1.29 4.46 -1.53
N ASP A 19 0.66 4.89 -0.44
CA ASP A 19 1.13 5.98 0.40
C ASP A 19 2.54 5.69 0.94
N GLU A 20 2.83 4.43 1.29
CA GLU A 20 4.15 4.02 1.78
C GLU A 20 5.20 4.02 0.67
N LEU A 21 4.82 3.70 -0.57
CA LEU A 21 5.71 3.79 -1.74
C LEU A 21 6.03 5.25 -2.07
N GLU A 22 5.02 6.11 -2.12
CA GLU A 22 5.21 7.55 -2.34
C GLU A 22 6.08 8.17 -1.23
N TYR A 23 5.87 7.75 0.02
CA TYR A 23 6.74 8.16 1.12
C TYR A 23 8.19 7.68 0.93
N ALA A 24 8.38 6.45 0.44
CA ALA A 24 9.71 5.90 0.17
C ALA A 24 10.44 6.67 -0.94
N GLU A 25 9.74 7.10 -1.98
CA GLU A 25 10.29 7.94 -3.06
C GLU A 25 10.74 9.29 -2.52
N ASN A 26 9.87 9.97 -1.78
CA ASN A 26 10.19 11.25 -1.13
C ASN A 26 11.37 11.13 -0.15
N TYR A 27 11.43 10.04 0.62
CA TYR A 27 12.54 9.78 1.54
C TYR A 27 13.86 9.59 0.79
N LYS A 28 13.82 8.88 -0.35
CA LYS A 28 15.00 8.70 -1.20
C LYS A 28 15.49 10.03 -1.79
N GLU A 29 14.58 10.87 -2.29
CA GLU A 29 14.94 12.19 -2.81
C GLU A 29 15.58 13.08 -1.73
N LEU A 30 15.04 13.05 -0.51
CA LEU A 30 15.61 13.74 0.63
C LEU A 30 17.03 13.23 0.94
N TYR A 31 17.19 11.91 0.99
CA TYR A 31 18.49 11.29 1.24
C TYR A 31 19.53 11.65 0.18
N ASP A 32 19.16 11.58 -1.10
CA ASP A 32 20.04 11.93 -2.22
C ASP A 32 20.44 13.42 -2.18
N ARG A 33 19.51 14.32 -1.81
CA ARG A 33 19.79 15.74 -1.60
C ARG A 33 20.82 15.98 -0.50
N LEU A 34 20.65 15.32 0.66
CA LEU A 34 21.56 15.46 1.79
C LEU A 34 22.97 14.95 1.46
N ILE A 35 23.07 13.85 0.69
CA ILE A 35 24.36 13.36 0.18
C ILE A 35 25.03 14.41 -0.72
N ASP A 36 24.28 15.05 -1.60
CA ASP A 36 24.86 16.03 -2.51
C ASP A 36 25.26 17.33 -1.81
N GLU A 37 24.55 17.72 -0.75
CA GLU A 37 24.93 18.81 0.14
C GLU A 37 26.18 18.48 0.96
N GLU A 38 26.30 17.26 1.46
CA GLU A 38 27.50 16.77 2.14
C GLU A 38 28.72 16.83 1.21
N LYS A 39 28.59 16.36 -0.04
CA LYS A 39 29.69 16.46 -1.03
C LYS A 39 30.13 17.90 -1.29
N LYS A 40 29.21 18.86 -1.25
CA LYS A 40 29.50 20.28 -1.49
C LYS A 40 30.08 21.00 -0.28
N THR A 41 29.58 20.69 0.91
CA THR A 41 29.87 21.44 2.14
C THR A 41 30.78 20.71 3.12
N GLY A 42 30.99 19.40 2.91
CA GLY A 42 31.73 18.51 3.81
C GLY A 42 31.02 18.24 5.14
N LYS A 43 29.75 18.63 5.29
CA LYS A 43 28.98 18.48 6.53
C LYS A 43 27.74 17.63 6.25
N TRP A 44 27.57 16.58 7.05
CA TRP A 44 26.40 15.72 7.01
C TRP A 44 25.38 16.13 8.07
N ASP A 45 24.17 16.50 7.65
CA ASP A 45 23.08 16.85 8.57
C ASP A 45 22.25 15.61 8.97
N TRP A 46 22.71 14.93 10.02
CA TRP A 46 21.99 13.80 10.64
C TRP A 46 20.61 14.20 11.19
N TYR A 47 20.40 15.46 11.56
CA TYR A 47 19.16 15.90 12.20
C TYR A 47 18.03 16.08 11.21
N GLU A 48 18.34 16.39 9.96
CA GLU A 48 17.33 16.52 8.92
C GLU A 48 16.74 15.14 8.55
N LEU A 49 17.58 14.14 8.33
CA LEU A 49 17.11 12.77 8.05
C LEU A 49 16.45 12.11 9.27
N GLY A 50 16.96 12.35 10.47
CA GLY A 50 16.46 11.75 11.72
C GLY A 50 15.04 12.19 12.12
N LYS A 51 14.50 13.27 11.52
CA LYS A 51 13.10 13.68 11.70
C LYS A 51 12.12 12.82 10.91
N HIS A 52 12.60 12.06 9.92
CA HIS A 52 11.80 11.21 9.06
C HIS A 52 11.84 9.77 9.56
N ARG A 53 10.68 9.09 9.52
CA ARG A 53 10.63 7.64 9.77
C ARG A 53 11.25 6.92 8.58
N THR A 54 11.84 5.75 8.82
CA THR A 54 12.30 4.89 7.72
C THR A 54 11.09 4.31 6.98
N PRO A 55 11.09 4.30 5.63
CA PRO A 55 10.05 3.60 4.87
C PRO A 55 10.00 2.11 5.20
N ASN A 56 8.80 1.57 5.35
CA ASN A 56 8.53 0.22 5.80
C ASN A 56 8.09 -0.69 4.64
N GLY A 57 9.06 -1.36 4.01
CA GLY A 57 8.78 -2.34 2.95
C GLY A 57 7.95 -3.55 3.40
N THR A 58 7.93 -3.87 4.70
CA THR A 58 7.08 -4.95 5.22
C THR A 58 5.62 -4.55 5.22
N LEU A 59 5.30 -3.29 5.51
CA LEU A 59 3.94 -2.77 5.45
C LEU A 59 3.35 -2.91 4.04
N ILE A 60 4.11 -2.50 3.01
CA ILE A 60 3.72 -2.64 1.60
C ILE A 60 3.43 -4.12 1.27
N ARG A 61 4.37 -5.02 1.59
CA ARG A 61 4.24 -6.44 1.26
C ARG A 61 3.04 -7.09 1.93
N GLU A 62 2.81 -6.83 3.22
CA GLU A 62 1.68 -7.43 3.93
C GLU A 62 0.33 -6.87 3.45
N SER A 63 0.26 -5.57 3.16
CA SER A 63 -0.92 -4.95 2.54
C SER A 63 -1.26 -5.59 1.18
N LEU A 64 -0.27 -5.81 0.33
CA LEU A 64 -0.47 -6.50 -0.95
C LEU A 64 -0.87 -7.97 -0.78
N LYS A 65 -0.26 -8.69 0.17
CA LYS A 65 -0.63 -10.08 0.47
C LYS A 65 -2.07 -10.18 0.98
N ASN A 66 -2.55 -9.21 1.74
CA ASN A 66 -3.94 -9.18 2.20
C ASN A 66 -4.92 -9.11 1.02
N VAL A 67 -4.62 -8.28 0.02
CA VAL A 67 -5.41 -8.21 -1.21
C VAL A 67 -5.33 -9.52 -1.99
N ALA A 68 -4.13 -10.10 -2.15
CA ALA A 68 -3.94 -11.36 -2.86
C ALA A 68 -4.70 -12.53 -2.23
N ARG A 69 -4.86 -12.54 -0.89
CA ARG A 69 -5.65 -13.57 -0.17
C ARG A 69 -7.15 -13.36 -0.34
N LEU A 70 -7.62 -12.11 -0.33
CA LEU A 70 -9.06 -11.79 -0.34
C LEU A 70 -9.66 -11.75 -1.74
N ALA A 71 -8.92 -11.28 -2.74
CA ALA A 71 -9.44 -11.09 -4.09
C ALA A 71 -10.01 -12.37 -4.72
N PRO A 72 -9.35 -13.55 -4.63
CA PRO A 72 -9.91 -14.79 -5.19
C PRO A 72 -11.19 -15.23 -4.49
N LEU A 73 -11.28 -15.03 -3.16
CA LEU A 73 -12.47 -15.38 -2.38
C LEU A 73 -13.66 -14.50 -2.79
N VAL A 74 -13.45 -13.19 -2.90
CA VAL A 74 -14.47 -12.25 -3.35
C VAL A 74 -14.90 -12.55 -4.79
N ALA A 75 -13.95 -12.87 -5.68
CA ALA A 75 -14.25 -13.22 -7.07
C ALA A 75 -15.13 -14.47 -7.16
N HIS A 76 -14.89 -15.49 -6.34
CA HIS A 76 -15.71 -16.71 -6.31
C HIS A 76 -17.11 -16.48 -5.70
N GLU A 77 -17.24 -15.49 -4.80
CA GLU A 77 -18.52 -15.11 -4.19
C GLU A 77 -19.41 -14.29 -5.12
N ILE A 78 -18.83 -13.66 -6.15
CA ILE A 78 -19.56 -12.87 -7.16
C ILE A 78 -19.92 -13.81 -8.32
N VAL A 79 -21.16 -14.30 -8.34
CA VAL A 79 -21.70 -15.08 -9.45
C VAL A 79 -22.87 -14.32 -10.05
N PHE A 80 -22.74 -13.87 -11.30
CA PHE A 80 -23.86 -13.33 -12.06
C PHE A 80 -24.46 -14.47 -12.89
N ALA A 81 -25.59 -15.01 -12.44
CA ALA A 81 -26.42 -15.88 -13.26
C ALA A 81 -27.54 -15.04 -13.88
N ASP A 82 -27.52 -14.88 -15.20
CA ASP A 82 -28.68 -14.37 -15.93
C ASP A 82 -29.75 -15.48 -15.93
N GLY A 83 -30.95 -15.27 -15.39
CA GLY A 83 -31.92 -14.43 -16.10
C GLY A 83 -32.71 -13.42 -15.28
N ARG A 84 -32.64 -13.39 -13.94
CA ARG A 84 -33.39 -12.43 -13.09
C ARG A 84 -32.70 -12.21 -11.74
N ILE A 85 -31.47 -11.67 -11.76
CA ILE A 85 -30.68 -11.18 -10.61
C ILE A 85 -30.69 -12.10 -9.37
N GLN A 86 -29.70 -12.97 -9.26
CA GLN A 86 -29.25 -13.48 -7.96
C GLN A 86 -27.89 -12.86 -7.63
N VAL A 87 -27.79 -12.22 -6.46
CA VAL A 87 -26.65 -11.39 -6.04
C VAL A 87 -25.60 -12.20 -5.26
N TYR A 88 -25.93 -13.41 -4.78
CA TYR A 88 -25.05 -14.23 -3.94
C TYR A 88 -25.25 -15.74 -4.20
N ARG A 89 -24.19 -16.54 -4.06
CA ARG A 89 -24.24 -18.01 -4.10
C ARG A 89 -24.79 -18.53 -2.77
N ASP A 90 -25.84 -19.34 -2.80
CA ASP A 90 -26.41 -19.96 -1.58
C ASP A 90 -25.34 -20.81 -0.86
N LYS A 91 -25.32 -20.69 0.48
CA LYS A 91 -24.35 -21.34 1.38
C LYS A 91 -24.52 -22.85 1.44
#